data_AF-A0A949MNB9-F1
#
_entry.id   AF-A0A949MNB9-F1
#
_cell.length_a   1.000
_cell.length_b   1.000
_cell.length_c   1.000
_cell.angle_alpha   90.00
_cell.angle_beta   90.00
_cell.angle_gamma   90.00
#
_symmetry.space_group_name_H-M   'P 1'
#
loop_
_entity.id
_entity.type
_entity.pdbx_description
1 polymer ?
#
loop_
_entity_poly.entity_id
_entity_poly.type
_entity_poly.pdbx_seq_one_letter_code
_entity_poly.pdbx_strand_id
1 'polypeptide(L)'
;MTDRVSVQSVLPEVSFDAAPSPLQAQFIEIKATHQATPEKSASDKTGKVGPGDRTSTGDKLFDEITAIKGKDLGQGFKDAQSAAAAFMTVPDKTEALQKGAPAFEAAIKTSDSNFISAIAKYSPDYNIARSDVGDAQVKAVMATDALKESFKKIPEDKQESVQQMMSLLQSDTSPALKASLRKELGQYPEFLKNYDKTEAAMQGVATSVQKMEHAAQPIMLAAREEAATRYIYAHAFELAGEKGKAYQMKQEGQGKLADAAEEYLGVPKPPKNILTA
;
A
#
# COMPACT_ATOMS: atom_id res chain seq x y z
N MET A 1 -55.76 9.21 6.28
CA MET A 1 -54.76 8.47 5.48
C MET A 1 -53.73 9.49 5.09
N THR A 2 -52.58 9.44 5.76
CA THR A 2 -51.61 10.53 5.80
C THR A 2 -50.46 10.18 4.86
N ASP A 3 -50.36 10.93 3.76
CA ASP A 3 -49.21 10.90 2.87
C ASP A 3 -47.97 11.37 3.64
N ARG A 4 -46.97 10.48 3.76
CA ARG A 4 -45.64 10.84 4.24
C ARG A 4 -44.80 11.24 3.04
N VAL A 5 -44.53 12.55 2.98
CA VAL A 5 -43.54 13.17 2.12
C VAL A 5 -42.16 12.55 2.39
N SER A 6 -41.55 12.10 1.30
CA SER A 6 -40.15 11.69 1.19
C SER A 6 -39.22 12.86 1.51
N VAL A 7 -38.31 12.68 2.46
CA VAL A 7 -37.15 13.58 2.63
C VAL A 7 -35.91 12.77 2.25
N GLN A 8 -35.56 12.87 0.97
CA GLN A 8 -34.27 12.48 0.44
C GLN A 8 -33.19 13.44 0.94
N SER A 9 -32.11 12.85 1.48
CA SER A 9 -30.71 13.28 1.39
C SER A 9 -30.38 14.77 1.47
N VAL A 10 -29.91 15.23 2.64
CA VAL A 10 -29.01 16.38 2.76
C VAL A 10 -27.94 16.09 3.81
N LEU A 11 -27.08 15.12 3.53
CA LEU A 11 -25.74 15.07 4.11
C LEU A 11 -24.80 14.73 2.94
N PRO A 12 -23.73 15.51 2.71
CA PRO A 12 -22.69 15.06 1.80
C PRO A 12 -22.13 13.74 2.36
N GLU A 13 -21.99 12.75 1.48
CA GLU A 13 -21.14 11.59 1.74
C GLU A 13 -19.80 12.12 2.21
N VAL A 14 -19.47 11.87 3.48
CA VAL A 14 -18.13 12.14 3.98
C VAL A 14 -17.23 11.13 3.28
N SER A 15 -16.65 11.53 2.14
CA SER A 15 -15.57 10.82 1.49
C SER A 15 -14.42 10.76 2.49
N PHE A 16 -14.20 9.60 3.07
CA PHE A 16 -13.02 9.30 3.88
C PHE A 16 -11.86 9.00 2.94
N ASP A 17 -11.31 10.04 2.32
CA ASP A 17 -9.93 9.98 1.82
C ASP A 17 -9.02 9.98 3.06
N ALA A 18 -8.85 8.80 3.64
CA ALA A 18 -7.73 8.53 4.53
C ALA A 18 -6.48 8.82 3.70
N ALA A 19 -5.77 9.90 4.06
CA ALA A 19 -4.45 10.17 3.51
C ALA A 19 -3.64 8.87 3.62
N PRO A 20 -2.97 8.45 2.53
CA PRO A 20 -2.26 7.20 2.56
C PRO A 20 -1.21 7.21 3.67
N SER A 21 -1.09 6.10 4.41
CA SER A 21 0.01 5.93 5.36
C SER A 21 1.34 6.25 4.68
N PRO A 22 2.39 6.72 5.39
CA PRO A 22 3.68 7.04 4.75
C PRO A 22 4.27 5.89 3.91
N LEU A 23 3.90 4.64 4.22
CA LEU A 23 4.18 3.47 3.38
C LEU A 23 3.25 3.39 2.16
N GLN A 24 1.93 3.61 2.31
CA GLN A 24 1.03 3.78 1.16
C GLN A 24 1.43 4.96 0.26
N ALA A 25 2.00 6.05 0.79
CA ALA A 25 2.50 7.19 0.00
C ALA A 25 3.76 6.81 -0.80
N GLN A 26 4.66 6.01 -0.23
CA GLN A 26 5.79 5.43 -0.95
C GLN A 26 5.35 4.43 -2.04
N PHE A 27 4.20 3.76 -1.87
CA PHE A 27 3.61 2.90 -2.90
C PHE A 27 2.71 3.65 -3.91
N ILE A 28 2.13 4.80 -3.53
CA ILE A 28 1.28 5.64 -4.38
C ILE A 28 2.11 6.54 -5.31
N GLU A 29 3.37 6.83 -5.00
CA GLU A 29 4.30 7.42 -5.97
C GLU A 29 4.48 6.56 -7.23
N ILE A 30 4.07 5.28 -7.21
CA ILE A 30 4.04 4.41 -8.39
C ILE A 30 2.77 4.66 -9.25
N LYS A 31 1.68 5.21 -8.68
CA LYS A 31 0.45 5.55 -9.42
C LYS A 31 0.48 6.94 -10.05
N ALA A 32 1.30 7.87 -9.57
CA ALA A 32 1.24 9.27 -10.00
C ALA A 32 2.00 9.62 -11.30
N THR A 33 2.80 8.71 -11.88
CA THR A 33 3.48 8.96 -13.18
C THR A 33 2.67 8.59 -14.43
N HIS A 34 1.43 8.12 -14.28
CA HIS A 34 0.55 7.83 -15.42
C HIS A 34 -0.85 8.38 -15.19
N GLN A 35 -1.00 9.70 -15.25
CA GLN A 35 -2.15 10.40 -15.83
C GLN A 35 -1.99 11.91 -15.68
N ALA A 36 -1.46 12.56 -16.72
CA ALA A 36 -1.90 13.87 -17.19
C ALA A 36 -1.05 14.32 -18.38
N THR A 37 -1.54 14.14 -19.60
CA THR A 37 -1.44 15.20 -20.61
C THR A 37 -2.60 15.04 -21.61
N PRO A 38 -3.48 16.03 -21.77
CA PRO A 38 -4.45 16.05 -22.86
C PRO A 38 -3.78 16.54 -24.15
N GLU A 39 -4.12 15.90 -25.26
CA GLU A 39 -3.68 16.26 -26.61
C GLU A 39 -4.14 17.67 -27.03
N LYS A 40 -3.26 18.42 -27.70
CA LYS A 40 -3.56 18.94 -29.05
C LYS A 40 -2.32 19.38 -29.83
N SER A 41 -2.30 18.90 -31.07
CA SER A 41 -1.32 19.04 -32.14
C SER A 41 -1.18 20.46 -32.71
N ALA A 42 0.05 20.86 -33.08
CA ALA A 42 0.36 21.49 -34.37
C ALA A 42 1.87 21.55 -34.66
N SER A 43 2.23 21.06 -35.86
CA SER A 43 3.32 21.50 -36.75
C SER A 43 4.80 21.12 -36.46
N ASP A 44 5.23 20.05 -37.15
CA ASP A 44 6.29 20.06 -38.19
C ASP A 44 7.74 20.49 -37.83
N LYS A 45 8.64 19.50 -37.68
CA LYS A 45 9.87 19.29 -38.49
C LYS A 45 10.91 18.42 -37.78
N THR A 46 11.09 17.23 -38.33
CA THR A 46 12.36 16.45 -38.46
C THR A 46 13.50 16.73 -37.47
N GLY A 47 13.66 15.83 -36.50
CA GLY A 47 14.89 15.67 -35.70
C GLY A 47 14.90 14.30 -35.01
N LYS A 48 15.94 13.50 -35.28
CA LYS A 48 16.15 12.10 -34.84
C LYS A 48 15.95 11.85 -33.33
N VAL A 49 15.21 10.79 -32.97
CA VAL A 49 15.19 10.11 -31.65
C VAL A 49 14.81 8.63 -31.94
N GLY A 50 15.64 7.60 -31.76
CA GLY A 50 16.16 7.03 -30.50
C GLY A 50 15.18 5.98 -29.94
N PRO A 51 15.44 4.65 -30.01
CA PRO A 51 14.45 3.65 -29.61
C PRO A 51 14.45 3.41 -28.10
N GLY A 52 13.26 3.38 -27.51
CA GLY A 52 12.95 2.41 -26.45
C GLY A 52 12.82 2.95 -25.03
N ASP A 53 11.73 3.66 -24.75
CA ASP A 53 11.26 3.96 -23.39
C ASP A 53 10.48 2.73 -22.83
N ARG A 54 11.20 1.64 -22.53
CA ARG A 54 10.62 0.36 -22.05
C ARG A 54 11.29 -0.23 -20.79
N THR A 55 12.16 0.54 -20.12
CA THR A 55 13.01 0.05 -19.02
C THR A 55 12.54 0.44 -17.61
N SER A 56 11.57 1.35 -17.45
CA SER A 56 11.42 2.08 -16.19
C SER A 56 10.84 1.32 -14.99
N THR A 57 10.19 0.17 -15.16
CA THR A 57 9.50 -0.53 -14.04
C THR A 57 10.25 -1.77 -13.55
N GLY A 58 10.91 -2.49 -14.46
CA GLY A 58 11.74 -3.64 -14.11
C GLY A 58 13.06 -3.23 -13.45
N ASP A 59 13.67 -2.14 -13.95
CA ASP A 59 14.93 -1.63 -13.43
C ASP A 59 14.74 -0.96 -12.06
N LYS A 60 13.61 -0.27 -11.82
CA LYS A 60 13.28 0.26 -10.49
C LYS A 60 13.09 -0.82 -9.42
N LEU A 61 12.41 -1.92 -9.75
CA LEU A 61 12.22 -3.01 -8.79
C LEU A 61 13.56 -3.72 -8.51
N PHE A 62 14.41 -3.86 -9.53
CA PHE A 62 15.77 -4.38 -9.39
C PHE A 62 16.66 -3.45 -8.55
N ASP A 63 16.56 -2.14 -8.73
CA ASP A 63 17.24 -1.12 -7.93
C ASP A 63 16.74 -1.15 -6.47
N GLU A 64 15.43 -1.34 -6.23
CA GLU A 64 14.86 -1.52 -4.89
C GLU A 64 15.31 -2.82 -4.21
N ILE A 65 15.43 -3.91 -4.97
CA ILE A 65 15.89 -5.23 -4.52
C ILE A 65 17.40 -5.22 -4.20
N THR A 66 18.21 -4.53 -5.01
CA THR A 66 19.67 -4.43 -4.81
C THR A 66 20.05 -3.35 -3.78
N ALA A 67 19.14 -2.44 -3.43
CA ALA A 67 19.31 -1.46 -2.37
C ALA A 67 19.11 -2.01 -0.94
N ILE A 68 18.66 -3.26 -0.77
CA ILE A 68 18.48 -3.88 0.55
C ILE A 68 19.86 -4.12 1.20
N LYS A 69 20.20 -3.34 2.22
CA LYS A 69 21.49 -3.41 2.93
C LYS A 69 21.61 -4.70 3.76
N GLY A 70 22.73 -5.41 3.56
CA GLY A 70 22.83 -6.86 3.71
C GLY A 70 22.97 -7.51 5.09
N LYS A 71 22.47 -6.91 6.17
CA LYS A 71 22.47 -7.58 7.49
C LYS A 71 21.16 -8.30 7.84
N ASP A 72 20.05 -7.94 7.18
CA ASP A 72 18.73 -8.55 7.43
C ASP A 72 18.25 -9.43 6.26
N LEU A 73 19.14 -9.73 5.31
CA LEU A 73 18.84 -10.58 4.16
C LEU A 73 18.79 -12.07 4.56
N GLY A 74 17.69 -12.73 4.27
CA GLY A 74 17.49 -14.17 4.42
C GLY A 74 18.41 -14.99 3.52
N GLN A 75 18.59 -16.26 3.90
CA GLN A 75 19.57 -17.15 3.26
C GLN A 75 19.32 -17.36 1.76
N GLY A 76 18.06 -17.49 1.33
CA GLY A 76 17.73 -17.71 -0.08
C GLY A 76 18.18 -16.57 -1.00
N PHE A 77 18.05 -15.31 -0.55
CA PHE A 77 18.55 -14.17 -1.32
C PHE A 77 20.08 -14.14 -1.40
N LYS A 78 20.78 -14.46 -0.30
CA LYS A 78 22.25 -14.60 -0.28
C LYS A 78 22.73 -15.72 -1.22
N ASP A 79 22.01 -16.83 -1.27
CA ASP A 79 22.29 -17.95 -2.17
C ASP A 79 22.10 -17.53 -3.63
N ALA A 80 21.03 -16.78 -3.95
CA ALA A 80 20.82 -16.26 -5.30
C ALA A 80 21.87 -15.23 -5.71
N GLN A 81 22.31 -14.35 -4.81
CA GLN A 81 23.43 -13.44 -5.06
C GLN A 81 24.73 -14.21 -5.35
N SER A 82 24.99 -15.27 -4.60
CA SER A 82 26.16 -16.13 -4.82
C SER A 82 26.08 -16.88 -6.15
N ALA A 83 24.90 -17.40 -6.51
CA ALA A 83 24.66 -18.03 -7.81
C ALA A 83 24.83 -17.03 -8.97
N ALA A 84 24.33 -15.79 -8.81
CA ALA A 84 24.52 -14.71 -9.78
C ALA A 84 26.00 -14.34 -9.93
N ALA A 85 26.73 -14.21 -8.83
CA ALA A 85 28.17 -13.93 -8.86
C ALA A 85 28.92 -15.03 -9.63
N ALA A 86 28.63 -16.31 -9.35
CA ALA A 86 29.23 -17.44 -10.07
C ALA A 86 28.87 -17.43 -11.57
N PHE A 87 27.60 -17.20 -11.90
CA PHE A 87 27.11 -17.06 -13.28
C PHE A 87 27.84 -15.96 -14.06
N MET A 88 28.17 -14.84 -13.40
CA MET A 88 28.86 -13.73 -14.04
C MET A 88 30.30 -14.05 -14.42
N THR A 89 30.97 -14.98 -13.73
CA THR A 89 32.37 -15.38 -14.02
C THR A 89 32.56 -16.17 -15.31
N VAL A 90 31.50 -16.80 -15.84
CA VAL A 90 31.56 -17.64 -17.04
C VAL A 90 31.24 -16.79 -18.29
N PRO A 91 32.09 -16.78 -19.33
CA PRO A 91 31.85 -15.99 -20.54
C PRO A 91 30.61 -16.42 -21.35
N ASP A 92 30.43 -17.74 -21.55
CA ASP A 92 29.26 -18.28 -22.22
C ASP A 92 28.06 -18.30 -21.26
N LYS A 93 27.13 -17.37 -21.45
CA LYS A 93 25.97 -17.21 -20.57
C LYS A 93 24.94 -18.34 -20.70
N THR A 94 24.86 -18.98 -21.86
CA THR A 94 23.97 -20.12 -22.06
C THR A 94 24.52 -21.34 -21.31
N GLU A 95 25.82 -21.61 -21.41
CA GLU A 95 26.48 -22.67 -20.64
C GLU A 95 26.46 -22.37 -19.13
N ALA A 96 26.70 -21.13 -18.75
CA ALA A 96 26.65 -20.67 -17.36
C ALA A 96 25.27 -20.90 -16.74
N LEU A 97 24.20 -20.61 -17.48
CA LEU A 97 22.83 -20.83 -17.03
C LEU A 97 22.55 -22.31 -16.85
N GLN A 98 22.94 -23.16 -17.81
CA GLN A 98 22.72 -24.61 -17.72
C GLN A 98 23.40 -25.22 -16.50
N LYS A 99 24.63 -24.80 -16.19
CA LYS A 99 25.37 -25.28 -15.02
C LYS A 99 24.90 -24.65 -13.71
N GLY A 100 24.49 -23.37 -13.74
CA GLY A 100 24.10 -22.59 -12.58
C GLY A 100 22.63 -22.69 -12.19
N ALA A 101 21.75 -23.19 -13.07
CA ALA A 101 20.31 -23.31 -12.83
C ALA A 101 19.97 -24.01 -11.50
N PRO A 102 20.60 -25.15 -11.12
CA PRO A 102 20.32 -25.79 -9.84
C PRO A 102 20.59 -24.90 -8.62
N ALA A 103 21.57 -24.00 -8.69
CA ALA A 103 21.88 -23.08 -7.59
C ALA A 103 20.82 -21.97 -7.46
N PHE A 104 20.34 -21.41 -8.57
CA PHE A 104 19.23 -20.46 -8.56
C PHE A 104 17.92 -21.11 -8.07
N GLU A 105 17.62 -22.33 -8.52
CA GLU A 105 16.43 -23.06 -8.09
C GLU A 105 16.48 -23.44 -6.60
N ALA A 106 17.66 -23.80 -6.09
CA ALA A 106 17.85 -24.04 -4.66
C ALA A 106 17.66 -22.75 -3.85
N ALA A 107 18.18 -21.61 -4.32
CA ALA A 107 17.98 -20.31 -3.70
C ALA A 107 16.49 -19.93 -3.62
N ILE A 108 15.73 -20.15 -4.69
CA ILE A 108 14.26 -19.96 -4.71
C ILE A 108 13.57 -20.84 -3.68
N LYS A 109 13.90 -22.14 -3.61
CA LYS A 109 13.32 -23.04 -2.61
C LYS A 109 13.61 -22.58 -1.18
N THR A 110 14.83 -22.09 -0.92
CA THR A 110 15.19 -21.53 0.38
C THR A 110 14.41 -20.25 0.68
N SER A 111 14.25 -19.32 -0.29
CA SER A 111 13.45 -18.11 -0.08
C SER A 111 11.98 -18.41 0.17
N ASP A 112 11.40 -19.37 -0.56
CA ASP A 112 10.00 -19.79 -0.37
C ASP A 112 9.80 -20.40 1.03
N SER A 113 10.74 -21.23 1.47
CA SER A 113 10.74 -21.81 2.83
C SER A 113 10.88 -20.73 3.92
N ASN A 114 11.73 -19.73 3.69
CA ASN A 114 11.88 -18.59 4.61
C ASN A 114 10.58 -17.77 4.70
N PHE A 115 9.89 -17.54 3.58
CA PHE A 115 8.60 -16.87 3.57
C PHE A 115 7.53 -17.64 4.35
N ILE A 116 7.41 -18.95 4.11
CA ILE A 116 6.50 -19.83 4.89
C ILE A 116 6.84 -19.77 6.38
N SER A 117 8.12 -19.81 6.73
CA SER A 117 8.58 -19.72 8.12
C SER A 117 8.26 -18.36 8.75
N ALA A 118 8.39 -17.27 7.99
CA ALA A 118 8.02 -15.93 8.42
C ALA A 118 6.51 -15.82 8.68
N ILE A 119 5.68 -16.36 7.78
CA ILE A 119 4.23 -16.46 8.00
C ILE A 119 3.94 -17.20 9.30
N ALA A 120 4.50 -18.40 9.48
CA ALA A 120 4.25 -19.22 10.67
C ALA A 120 4.66 -18.49 11.97
N LYS A 121 5.76 -17.74 11.93
CA LYS A 121 6.30 -17.03 13.08
C LYS A 121 5.56 -15.74 13.42
N TYR A 122 5.18 -14.94 12.42
CA TYR A 122 4.70 -13.57 12.62
C TYR A 122 3.20 -13.37 12.37
N SER A 123 2.52 -14.33 11.72
CA SER A 123 1.07 -14.23 11.49
C SER A 123 0.24 -14.16 12.78
N PRO A 124 0.60 -14.82 13.91
CA PRO A 124 -0.15 -14.67 15.15
C PRO A 124 -0.20 -13.21 15.63
N ASP A 125 0.95 -12.53 15.67
CA ASP A 125 1.04 -11.13 16.10
C ASP A 125 0.34 -10.19 15.10
N TYR A 126 0.49 -10.45 13.79
CA TYR A 126 -0.24 -9.73 12.76
C TYR A 126 -1.76 -9.88 12.91
N ASN A 127 -2.26 -11.09 13.16
CA ASN A 127 -3.70 -11.34 13.31
C ASN A 127 -4.28 -10.69 14.55
N ILE A 128 -3.52 -10.62 15.66
CA ILE A 128 -3.90 -9.86 16.83
C ILE A 128 -4.00 -8.37 16.48
N ALA A 129 -2.98 -7.80 15.84
CA ALA A 129 -2.98 -6.40 15.43
C ALA A 129 -4.12 -6.08 14.42
N ARG A 130 -4.42 -7.00 13.50
CA ARG A 130 -5.56 -6.90 12.56
C ARG A 130 -6.90 -6.92 13.30
N SER A 131 -7.03 -7.74 14.35
CA SER A 131 -8.21 -7.74 15.21
C SER A 131 -8.35 -6.41 15.95
N ASP A 132 -7.25 -5.86 16.48
CA ASP A 132 -7.24 -4.56 17.17
C ASP A 132 -7.68 -3.40 16.25
N VAL A 133 -7.39 -3.48 14.95
CA VAL A 133 -7.92 -2.53 13.95
C VAL A 133 -9.43 -2.66 13.84
N GLY A 134 -9.96 -3.89 13.73
CA GLY A 134 -11.40 -4.14 13.69
C GLY A 134 -12.11 -3.60 14.92
N ASP A 135 -11.58 -3.86 16.11
CA ASP A 135 -12.14 -3.35 17.37
C ASP A 135 -12.09 -1.82 17.47
N ALA A 136 -10.99 -1.20 16.99
CA ALA A 136 -10.88 0.25 16.94
C ALA A 136 -11.90 0.85 15.96
N GLN A 137 -12.12 0.22 14.81
CA GLN A 137 -13.13 0.64 13.83
C GLN A 137 -14.55 0.56 14.39
N VAL A 138 -14.88 -0.52 15.10
CA VAL A 138 -16.19 -0.65 15.78
C VAL A 138 -16.39 0.49 16.78
N LYS A 139 -15.37 0.80 17.61
CA LYS A 139 -15.42 1.93 18.54
C LYS A 139 -15.60 3.27 17.82
N ALA A 140 -14.92 3.48 16.70
CA ALA A 140 -15.05 4.69 15.88
C ALA A 140 -16.46 4.84 15.28
N VAL A 141 -17.06 3.76 14.78
CA VAL A 141 -18.45 3.75 14.29
C VAL A 141 -19.41 4.08 15.42
N MET A 142 -19.30 3.43 16.58
CA MET A 142 -20.16 3.71 17.73
C MET A 142 -20.04 5.17 18.21
N ALA A 143 -18.82 5.73 18.24
CA ALA A 143 -18.59 7.13 18.60
C ALA A 143 -19.21 8.09 17.57
N THR A 144 -19.09 7.76 16.27
CA THR A 144 -19.68 8.54 15.18
C THR A 144 -21.20 8.53 15.24
N ASP A 145 -21.83 7.40 15.54
CA ASP A 145 -23.28 7.31 15.69
C ASP A 145 -23.76 8.09 16.92
N ALA A 146 -23.03 8.04 18.04
CA ALA A 146 -23.31 8.88 19.21
C ALA A 146 -23.19 10.38 18.89
N LEU A 147 -22.23 10.78 18.05
CA LEU A 147 -22.08 12.16 17.57
C LEU A 147 -23.25 12.58 16.68
N LYS A 148 -23.71 11.73 15.76
CA LYS A 148 -24.90 11.99 14.93
C LYS A 148 -26.15 12.15 15.80
N GLU A 149 -26.32 11.30 16.79
CA GLU A 149 -27.47 11.37 17.71
C GLU A 149 -27.44 12.62 18.60
N SER A 150 -26.26 13.09 19.03
CA SER A 150 -26.17 14.36 19.75
C SER A 150 -26.36 15.57 18.83
N PHE A 151 -25.93 15.49 17.57
CA PHE A 151 -26.17 16.55 16.57
C PHE A 151 -27.66 16.76 16.30
N LYS A 152 -28.47 15.69 16.20
CA LYS A 152 -29.93 15.79 16.02
C LYS A 152 -30.66 16.52 17.15
N LYS A 153 -30.05 16.65 18.33
CA LYS A 153 -30.61 17.38 19.48
C LYS A 153 -30.33 18.88 19.42
N ILE A 154 -29.50 19.33 18.50
CA ILE A 154 -29.19 20.74 18.27
C ILE A 154 -30.37 21.37 17.51
N PRO A 155 -30.80 22.60 17.87
CA PRO A 155 -31.82 23.33 17.11
C PRO A 155 -31.49 23.40 15.61
N GLU A 156 -32.47 23.16 14.74
CA GLU A 156 -32.25 23.08 13.28
C GLU A 156 -31.59 24.34 12.71
N ASP A 157 -31.94 25.53 13.22
CA ASP A 157 -31.36 26.81 12.82
C ASP A 157 -29.87 26.98 13.22
N LYS A 158 -29.35 26.08 14.04
CA LYS A 158 -27.97 26.06 14.54
C LYS A 158 -27.15 24.90 14.01
N GLN A 159 -27.79 23.88 13.43
CA GLN A 159 -27.11 22.67 12.95
C GLN A 159 -26.06 22.98 11.87
N GLU A 160 -26.37 23.83 10.91
CA GLU A 160 -25.42 24.20 9.85
C GLU A 160 -24.16 24.89 10.41
N SER A 161 -24.35 25.83 11.33
CA SER A 161 -23.24 26.52 12.01
C SER A 161 -22.36 25.53 12.80
N VAL A 162 -22.97 24.59 13.52
CA VAL A 162 -22.25 23.54 14.25
C VAL A 162 -21.47 22.62 13.31
N GLN A 163 -22.05 22.27 12.16
CA GLN A 163 -21.37 21.47 11.15
C GLN A 163 -20.16 22.20 10.55
N GLN A 164 -20.28 23.50 10.28
CA GLN A 164 -19.17 24.34 9.83
C GLN A 164 -18.06 24.43 10.89
N MET A 165 -18.43 24.65 12.16
CA MET A 165 -17.46 24.67 13.26
C MET A 165 -16.71 23.34 13.39
N MET A 166 -17.41 22.21 13.22
CA MET A 166 -16.81 20.87 13.23
C MET A 166 -15.80 20.68 12.09
N SER A 167 -16.14 21.12 10.87
CA SER A 167 -15.24 21.07 9.72
C SER A 167 -13.98 21.92 9.93
N LEU A 168 -14.13 23.12 10.52
CA LEU A 168 -13.00 23.99 10.84
C LEU A 168 -12.09 23.42 11.95
N LEU A 169 -12.64 22.67 12.90
CA LEU A 169 -11.86 21.98 13.94
C LEU A 169 -11.01 20.84 13.37
N GLN A 170 -11.53 20.13 12.36
CA GLN A 170 -10.81 19.06 11.65
C GLN A 170 -9.76 19.59 10.67
N SER A 171 -9.91 20.83 10.21
CA SER A 171 -8.98 21.48 9.31
C SER A 171 -7.68 21.88 10.00
N ASP A 172 -6.64 22.15 9.20
CA ASP A 172 -5.38 22.73 9.68
C ASP A 172 -5.58 24.22 9.99
N THR A 173 -6.11 24.50 11.18
CA THR A 173 -6.42 25.84 11.67
C THR A 173 -5.63 26.19 12.92
N SER A 174 -5.44 27.49 13.17
CA SER A 174 -4.65 27.96 14.31
C SER A 174 -5.21 27.45 15.66
N PRO A 175 -4.35 27.16 16.66
CA PRO A 175 -4.79 26.74 17.99
C PRO A 175 -5.77 27.72 18.65
N ALA A 176 -5.59 29.03 18.42
CA ALA A 176 -6.48 30.06 18.92
C ALA A 176 -7.89 29.95 18.32
N LEU A 177 -8.00 29.69 17.01
CA LEU A 177 -9.28 29.46 16.36
C LEU A 177 -9.94 28.18 16.88
N LYS A 178 -9.19 27.08 17.01
CA LYS A 178 -9.72 25.82 17.58
C LYS A 178 -10.25 26.01 19.00
N ALA A 179 -9.57 26.78 19.84
CA ALA A 179 -10.04 27.09 21.19
C ALA A 179 -11.35 27.91 21.18
N SER A 180 -11.46 28.91 20.30
CA SER A 180 -12.70 29.70 20.14
C SER A 180 -13.87 28.84 19.66
N LEU A 181 -13.65 27.98 18.65
CA LEU A 181 -14.66 27.05 18.14
C LEU A 181 -15.12 26.07 19.22
N ARG A 182 -14.19 25.50 20.01
CA ARG A 182 -14.54 24.63 21.15
C ARG A 182 -15.35 25.37 22.22
N LYS A 183 -15.06 26.66 22.45
CA LYS A 183 -15.84 27.49 23.38
C LYS A 183 -17.28 27.70 22.89
N GLU A 184 -17.47 27.97 21.60
CA GLU A 184 -18.80 28.12 21.00
C GLU A 184 -19.58 26.81 21.02
N LEU A 185 -18.94 25.69 20.65
CA LEU A 185 -19.53 24.35 20.75
C LEU A 185 -19.82 23.92 22.19
N GLY A 186 -19.22 24.57 23.19
CA GLY A 186 -19.53 24.36 24.60
C GLY A 186 -20.99 24.64 24.97
N GLN A 187 -21.74 25.35 24.12
CA GLN A 187 -23.19 25.50 24.24
C GLN A 187 -23.95 24.16 24.03
N TYR A 188 -23.31 23.18 23.38
CA TYR A 188 -23.84 21.84 23.11
C TYR A 188 -22.93 20.77 23.75
N PRO A 189 -22.93 20.64 25.09
CA PRO A 189 -21.92 19.85 25.82
C PRO A 189 -21.91 18.36 25.46
N GLU A 190 -23.06 17.76 25.20
CA GLU A 190 -23.17 16.36 24.72
C GLU A 190 -22.60 16.19 23.32
N PHE A 191 -22.78 17.17 22.43
CA PHE A 191 -22.19 17.17 21.10
C PHE A 191 -20.67 17.28 21.16
N LEU A 192 -20.15 18.27 21.89
CA LEU A 192 -18.71 18.47 22.04
C LEU A 192 -18.02 17.25 22.66
N LYS A 193 -18.63 16.64 23.70
CA LYS A 193 -18.13 15.41 24.31
C LYS A 193 -18.08 14.24 23.33
N ASN A 194 -19.11 14.06 22.49
CA ASN A 194 -19.13 13.00 21.49
C ASN A 194 -18.18 13.30 20.32
N TYR A 195 -17.94 14.58 20.01
CA TYR A 195 -16.94 14.99 19.03
C TYR A 195 -15.54 14.60 19.49
N ASP A 196 -15.15 14.97 20.71
CA ASP A 196 -13.83 14.61 21.27
C ASP A 196 -13.65 13.08 21.38
N LYS A 197 -14.71 12.34 21.73
CA LYS A 197 -14.70 10.86 21.70
C LYS A 197 -14.48 10.29 20.30
N THR A 198 -15.11 10.90 19.29
CA THR A 198 -14.95 10.49 17.89
C THR A 198 -13.53 10.77 17.43
N GLU A 199 -12.98 11.95 17.73
CA GLU A 199 -11.59 12.31 17.44
C GLU A 199 -10.61 11.28 18.05
N ALA A 200 -10.78 10.98 19.35
CA ALA A 200 -9.95 9.98 20.04
C ALA A 200 -10.10 8.56 19.46
N ALA A 201 -11.32 8.15 19.08
CA ALA A 201 -11.55 6.84 18.48
C ALA A 201 -10.88 6.73 17.09
N MET A 202 -10.95 7.78 16.27
CA MET A 202 -10.28 7.83 14.97
C MET A 202 -8.75 7.80 15.10
N GLN A 203 -8.18 8.51 16.08
CA GLN A 203 -6.75 8.39 16.41
C GLN A 203 -6.37 6.97 16.86
N GLY A 204 -7.27 6.32 17.61
CA GLY A 204 -7.14 4.91 18.00
C GLY A 204 -7.05 3.99 16.78
N VAL A 205 -7.92 4.18 15.77
CA VAL A 205 -7.86 3.42 14.51
C VAL A 205 -6.53 3.62 13.81
N ALA A 206 -6.08 4.87 13.63
CA ALA A 206 -4.80 5.16 12.97
C ALA A 206 -3.62 4.49 13.69
N THR A 207 -3.62 4.52 15.02
CA THR A 207 -2.59 3.86 15.84
C THR A 207 -2.63 2.33 15.68
N SER A 208 -3.81 1.72 15.67
CA SER A 208 -3.95 0.28 15.44
C SER A 208 -3.49 -0.13 14.04
N VAL A 209 -3.79 0.67 13.00
CA VAL A 209 -3.33 0.43 11.64
C VAL A 209 -1.80 0.46 11.56
N GLN A 210 -1.15 1.46 12.19
CA GLN A 210 0.32 1.52 12.24
C GLN A 210 0.93 0.29 12.92
N LYS A 211 0.31 -0.20 14.00
CA LYS A 211 0.77 -1.43 14.68
C LYS A 211 0.61 -2.66 13.79
N MET A 212 -0.50 -2.76 13.05
CA MET A 212 -0.74 -3.83 12.09
C MET A 212 0.29 -3.80 10.95
N GLU A 213 0.54 -2.63 10.36
CA GLU A 213 1.56 -2.45 9.33
C GLU A 213 2.96 -2.83 9.86
N HIS A 214 3.30 -2.42 11.08
CA HIS A 214 4.55 -2.80 11.73
C HIS A 214 4.66 -4.31 11.95
N ALA A 215 3.59 -4.96 12.42
CA ALA A 215 3.55 -6.41 12.61
C ALA A 215 3.66 -7.19 11.28
N ALA A 216 3.20 -6.61 10.17
CA ALA A 216 3.33 -7.19 8.83
C ALA A 216 4.75 -7.08 8.24
N GLN A 217 5.61 -6.17 8.73
CA GLN A 217 6.93 -5.89 8.14
C GLN A 217 7.81 -7.14 7.95
N PRO A 218 7.95 -8.06 8.92
CA PRO A 218 8.80 -9.24 8.75
C PRO A 218 8.29 -10.19 7.66
N ILE A 219 6.97 -10.31 7.51
CA ILE A 219 6.33 -11.12 6.46
C ILE A 219 6.57 -10.46 5.10
N MET A 220 6.39 -9.14 5.03
CA MET A 220 6.62 -8.36 3.81
C MET A 220 8.10 -8.35 3.39
N LEU A 221 9.03 -8.36 4.33
CA LEU A 221 10.45 -8.52 4.03
C LEU A 221 10.73 -9.88 3.37
N ALA A 222 10.22 -10.96 3.95
CA ALA A 222 10.39 -12.30 3.38
C ALA A 222 9.72 -12.45 2.00
N ALA A 223 8.55 -11.82 1.78
CA ALA A 223 7.90 -11.78 0.46
C ALA A 223 8.73 -11.02 -0.58
N ARG A 224 9.37 -9.90 -0.17
CA ARG A 224 10.30 -9.16 -1.05
C ARG A 224 11.51 -10.01 -1.40
N GLU A 225 12.04 -10.80 -0.48
CA GLU A 225 13.14 -11.73 -0.75
C GLU A 225 12.73 -12.87 -1.70
N GLU A 226 11.52 -13.42 -1.52
CA GLU A 226 10.93 -14.43 -2.41
C GLU A 226 10.83 -13.90 -3.85
N ALA A 227 10.38 -12.65 -4.02
CA ALA A 227 10.33 -11.98 -5.31
C ALA A 227 11.73 -11.70 -5.85
N ALA A 228 12.60 -11.13 -5.03
CA ALA A 228 13.96 -10.73 -5.38
C ALA A 228 14.80 -11.89 -5.93
N THR A 229 14.70 -13.05 -5.30
CA THR A 229 15.40 -14.28 -5.71
C THR A 229 15.00 -14.69 -7.13
N ARG A 230 13.72 -14.55 -7.47
CA ARG A 230 13.19 -14.80 -8.83
C ARG A 230 13.67 -13.74 -9.82
N TYR A 231 13.69 -12.47 -9.44
CA TYR A 231 14.24 -11.40 -10.28
C TYR A 231 15.70 -11.63 -10.64
N ILE A 232 16.53 -12.03 -9.68
CA ILE A 232 17.93 -12.39 -9.92
C ILE A 232 18.03 -13.52 -10.96
N TYR A 233 17.22 -14.58 -10.82
CA TYR A 233 17.24 -15.68 -11.78
C TYR A 233 16.71 -15.26 -13.16
N ALA A 234 15.69 -14.39 -13.19
CA ALA A 234 15.17 -13.81 -14.42
C ALA A 234 16.25 -13.07 -15.21
N HIS A 235 17.11 -12.29 -14.54
CA HIS A 235 18.23 -11.62 -15.21
C HIS A 235 19.26 -12.61 -15.77
N ALA A 236 19.52 -13.73 -15.09
CA ALA A 236 20.36 -14.79 -15.65
C ALA A 236 19.74 -15.38 -16.95
N PHE A 237 18.41 -15.59 -16.98
CA PHE A 237 17.70 -15.97 -18.20
C PHE A 237 17.82 -14.92 -19.31
N GLU A 238 17.71 -13.63 -19.00
CA GLU A 238 17.87 -12.54 -20.00
C GLU A 238 19.26 -12.54 -20.62
N LEU A 239 20.29 -12.66 -19.79
CA LEU A 239 21.69 -12.68 -20.22
C LEU A 239 22.04 -13.93 -21.04
N ALA A 240 21.36 -15.05 -20.80
CA ALA A 240 21.48 -16.27 -21.60
C ALA A 240 20.62 -16.26 -22.88
N GLY A 241 19.85 -15.20 -23.14
CA GLY A 241 18.97 -15.07 -24.30
C GLY A 241 17.58 -15.70 -24.14
N GLU A 242 17.25 -16.26 -22.98
CA GLU A 242 15.98 -16.94 -22.69
C GLU A 242 14.87 -15.97 -22.23
N LYS A 243 14.57 -14.96 -23.06
CA LYS A 243 13.65 -13.84 -22.71
C LYS A 243 12.26 -14.28 -22.24
N GLY A 244 11.72 -15.36 -22.81
CA GLY A 244 10.40 -15.89 -22.40
C GLY A 244 10.41 -16.42 -20.96
N LYS A 245 11.45 -17.16 -20.57
CA LYS A 245 11.61 -17.67 -19.20
C LYS A 245 11.91 -16.54 -18.21
N ALA A 246 12.71 -15.57 -18.61
CA ALA A 246 12.93 -14.36 -17.83
C ALA A 246 11.62 -13.63 -17.51
N TYR A 247 10.77 -13.41 -18.52
CA TYR A 247 9.47 -12.77 -18.33
C TYR A 247 8.58 -13.55 -17.36
N GLN A 248 8.47 -14.87 -17.53
CA GLN A 248 7.69 -15.73 -16.63
C GLN A 248 8.19 -15.64 -15.19
N MET A 249 9.50 -15.66 -14.98
CA MET A 249 10.11 -15.59 -13.66
C MET A 249 9.88 -14.22 -12.98
N LYS A 250 9.95 -13.12 -13.74
CA LYS A 250 9.57 -11.78 -13.24
C LYS A 250 8.11 -11.73 -12.82
N GLN A 251 7.21 -12.27 -13.64
CA GLN A 251 5.78 -12.33 -13.34
C GLN A 251 5.48 -13.17 -12.09
N GLU A 252 6.18 -14.29 -11.90
CA GLU A 252 6.07 -15.09 -10.69
C GLU A 252 6.48 -14.28 -9.45
N GLY A 253 7.64 -13.62 -9.49
CA GLY A 253 8.10 -12.78 -8.39
C GLY A 253 7.14 -11.63 -8.05
N GLN A 254 6.61 -10.95 -9.07
CA GLN A 254 5.59 -9.91 -8.90
C GLN A 254 4.32 -10.45 -8.28
N GLY A 255 3.85 -11.61 -8.75
CA GLY A 255 2.66 -12.28 -8.23
C GLY A 255 2.78 -12.57 -6.74
N LYS A 256 3.91 -13.16 -6.31
CA LYS A 256 4.17 -13.47 -4.89
C LYS A 256 4.16 -12.23 -4.00
N LEU A 257 4.84 -11.16 -4.42
CA LEU A 257 4.85 -9.91 -3.66
C LEU A 257 3.46 -9.26 -3.60
N ALA A 258 2.71 -9.29 -4.71
CA ALA A 258 1.36 -8.76 -4.77
C ALA A 258 0.37 -9.58 -3.91
N ASP A 259 0.50 -10.91 -3.88
CA ASP A 259 -0.26 -11.81 -3.00
C ASP A 259 -0.03 -11.44 -1.53
N ALA A 260 1.23 -11.25 -1.13
CA ALA A 260 1.56 -10.86 0.24
C ALA A 260 1.07 -9.44 0.59
N ALA A 261 1.21 -8.49 -0.33
CA ALA A 261 0.73 -7.12 -0.11
C ALA A 261 -0.80 -7.05 0.03
N GLU A 262 -1.54 -7.86 -0.73
CA GLU A 262 -2.99 -7.98 -0.60
C GLU A 262 -3.38 -8.54 0.78
N GLU A 263 -2.79 -9.66 1.19
CA GLU A 263 -3.17 -10.34 2.42
C GLU A 263 -2.75 -9.57 3.69
N TYR A 264 -1.54 -9.00 3.70
CA TYR A 264 -0.93 -8.44 4.90
C TYR A 264 -0.99 -6.92 5.00
N LEU A 265 -1.27 -6.22 3.90
CA LEU A 265 -1.39 -4.76 3.86
C LEU A 265 -2.73 -4.28 3.26
N GLY A 266 -3.59 -5.19 2.77
CA GLY A 266 -4.86 -4.83 2.14
C GLY A 266 -4.70 -4.09 0.80
N VAL A 267 -3.54 -4.20 0.15
CA VAL A 267 -3.27 -3.53 -1.13
C VAL A 267 -3.88 -4.35 -2.27
N PRO A 268 -4.84 -3.82 -3.04
CA PRO A 268 -5.48 -4.58 -4.10
C PRO A 268 -4.47 -4.96 -5.19
N LYS A 269 -4.59 -6.19 -5.69
CA LYS A 269 -3.73 -6.68 -6.76
C LYS A 269 -3.90 -5.84 -8.04
N PRO A 270 -2.81 -5.52 -8.74
CA PRO A 270 -2.93 -4.96 -10.08
C PRO A 270 -3.66 -5.97 -10.97
N PRO A 271 -4.56 -5.50 -11.86
CA PRO A 271 -5.28 -6.39 -12.77
C PRO A 271 -4.27 -7.21 -13.59
N LYS A 272 -4.48 -8.53 -13.68
CA LYS A 272 -3.67 -9.39 -14.53
C LYS A 272 -3.76 -8.83 -15.95
N ASN A 273 -2.63 -8.39 -16.52
CA ASN A 273 -2.55 -8.08 -17.94
C ASN A 273 -2.79 -9.38 -18.72
N ILE A 274 -4.06 -9.61 -19.08
CA ILE A 274 -4.43 -10.57 -20.11
C ILE A 274 -3.97 -9.93 -21.41
N LEU A 275 -2.70 -10.10 -21.76
CA LEU A 275 -2.28 -9.94 -23.15
C LEU A 275 -3.06 -10.99 -23.94
N THR A 276 -4.07 -10.52 -24.68
CA THR A 276 -4.70 -11.26 -25.77
C THR A 276 -3.59 -11.80 -26.66
N ALA A 277 -3.44 -13.13 -26.63
CA ALA A 277 -2.68 -13.89 -27.61
C ALA A 277 -3.27 -13.73 -29.01
#